data_AF-A0A067TYT9-F1
#
_entry.id   AF-A0A067TYT9-F1
#
_cell.length_a   1.000
_cell.length_b   1.000
_cell.length_c   1.000
_cell.angle_alpha   90.00
_cell.angle_beta   90.00
_cell.angle_gamma   90.00
#
_symmetry.space_group_name_H-M   'P 1'
#
loop_
_entity.id
_entity.type
_entity.pdbx_description
1 polymer ?
#
loop_
_entity_poly.entity_id
_entity_poly.type
_entity_poly.pdbx_seq_one_letter_code
_entity_poly.pdbx_strand_id
1 'polypeptide(L)'
;MPNKYQLAFLTTFVSVFSFLVLFSRFLNAKLKEAGYHIENLILLGLPKQDIPDPAMSQPLDFQSLKDQAMLVFNNIDFHAVEIPYLGTYDLVAITTSSTFIITSAVILATAFLAKVLHSGRTKPLDPNAWKEFPLEKKIKVSPNTAIYRFTLPHVQDVLGLPVGQHISVSAEINGKIITRSYTPISNDDDRGHFDLIIKTYEKGNISKHVSLLKIGDNVRVKGPKGNFHYTPNIVGHLSMIAGGTGISPMIQVIRAALRNPFDRTTITLIYANVNEEDILLKDDLEELQDVHEQKFKIIYVLNNPPPGWKGGVGFVTKEHIKEHLPNPATSDSKLLICGPPPMVTAMKKNLEELTYPVPNTISKLHDKVFVF
;
A
#
# COMPACT_ATOMS: atom_id res chain seq x y z
N MET A 1 2.19 -37.80 -13.81
CA MET A 1 1.33 -38.40 -12.76
C MET A 1 1.74 -37.82 -11.43
N PRO A 2 0.81 -37.36 -10.57
CA PRO A 2 1.15 -36.80 -9.26
C PRO A 2 1.89 -37.85 -8.42
N ASN A 3 2.95 -37.42 -7.73
CA ASN A 3 3.64 -38.24 -6.73
C ASN A 3 2.64 -38.60 -5.60
N LYS A 4 2.79 -39.77 -4.97
CA LYS A 4 2.01 -40.21 -3.79
C LYS A 4 1.82 -39.12 -2.73
N TYR A 5 2.83 -38.27 -2.49
CA TYR A 5 2.74 -37.13 -1.56
C TYR A 5 1.90 -35.97 -2.09
N GLN A 6 1.93 -35.68 -3.39
CA GLN A 6 1.06 -34.67 -4.01
C GLN A 6 -0.38 -35.14 -4.04
N LEU A 7 -0.62 -36.43 -4.28
CA LEU A 7 -1.95 -37.02 -4.22
C LEU A 7 -2.48 -37.00 -2.78
N ALA A 8 -1.67 -37.37 -1.80
CA ALA A 8 -2.01 -37.28 -0.38
C ALA A 8 -2.37 -35.83 0.02
N PHE A 9 -1.53 -34.86 -0.34
CA PHE A 9 -1.81 -33.45 -0.08
C PHE A 9 -3.13 -33.00 -0.71
N LEU A 10 -3.35 -33.31 -2.00
CA LEU A 10 -4.56 -32.92 -2.71
C LEU A 10 -5.80 -33.57 -2.08
N THR A 11 -5.72 -34.85 -1.70
CA THR A 11 -6.82 -35.55 -1.02
C THR A 11 -7.12 -34.96 0.35
N THR A 12 -6.10 -34.62 1.14
CA THR A 12 -6.29 -33.96 2.44
C THR A 12 -6.86 -32.55 2.30
N PHE A 13 -6.38 -31.78 1.32
CA PHE A 13 -6.87 -30.43 1.05
C PHE A 13 -8.34 -30.45 0.62
N VAL A 14 -8.69 -31.32 -0.34
CA VAL A 14 -10.07 -31.47 -0.81
C VAL A 14 -10.97 -31.98 0.32
N SER A 15 -10.51 -32.95 1.11
CA SER A 15 -11.28 -33.49 2.24
C SER A 15 -11.56 -32.43 3.31
N VAL A 16 -10.55 -31.67 3.73
CA VAL A 16 -10.71 -30.59 4.73
C VAL A 16 -11.56 -29.45 4.18
N PHE A 17 -11.35 -29.06 2.92
CA PHE A 17 -12.15 -28.01 2.27
C PHE A 17 -13.62 -28.43 2.14
N SER A 18 -13.89 -29.65 1.68
CA SER A 18 -15.25 -30.19 1.61
C SER A 18 -15.90 -30.30 2.99
N PHE A 19 -15.16 -30.70 4.03
CA PHE A 19 -15.65 -30.73 5.40
C PHE A 19 -16.02 -29.31 5.89
N LEU A 20 -15.15 -28.31 5.69
CA LEU A 20 -15.42 -26.94 6.09
C LEU A 20 -16.64 -26.35 5.38
N VAL A 21 -16.81 -26.62 4.08
CA VAL A 21 -17.97 -26.15 3.31
C VAL A 21 -19.25 -26.83 3.81
N LEU A 22 -19.23 -28.14 3.99
CA LEU A 22 -20.41 -28.89 4.49
C LEU A 22 -20.76 -28.48 5.92
N PHE A 23 -19.76 -28.32 6.78
CA PHE A 23 -19.95 -27.87 8.15
C PHE A 23 -20.48 -26.44 8.20
N SER A 24 -19.97 -25.53 7.37
CA SER A 24 -20.51 -24.17 7.25
C SER A 24 -21.96 -24.17 6.79
N ARG A 25 -22.32 -24.99 5.80
CA ARG A 25 -23.71 -25.10 5.34
C ARG A 25 -24.62 -25.70 6.41
N PHE A 26 -24.13 -26.70 7.14
CA PHE A 26 -24.84 -27.30 8.27
C PHE A 26 -25.08 -26.28 9.39
N LEU A 27 -24.05 -25.53 9.78
CA LEU A 27 -24.14 -24.48 10.80
C LEU A 27 -25.14 -23.39 10.37
N ASN A 28 -25.06 -22.94 9.12
CA ASN A 28 -25.97 -21.94 8.57
C ASN A 28 -27.42 -22.44 8.53
N ALA A 29 -27.64 -23.72 8.20
CA ALA A 29 -28.98 -24.32 8.24
C ALA A 29 -29.52 -24.39 9.67
N LYS A 30 -28.71 -24.81 10.64
CA LYS A 30 -29.09 -24.86 12.06
C LYS A 30 -29.35 -23.48 12.66
N LEU A 31 -28.54 -22.49 12.31
CA LEU A 31 -28.73 -21.11 12.72
C LEU A 31 -30.03 -20.53 12.13
N LYS A 32 -30.35 -20.85 10.88
CA LYS A 32 -31.60 -20.44 10.24
C LYS A 32 -32.83 -21.12 10.87
N GLU A 33 -32.74 -22.41 11.21
CA GLU A 33 -33.78 -23.11 12.00
C GLU A 33 -33.99 -22.47 13.38
N ALA A 34 -32.91 -21.95 13.99
CA ALA A 34 -32.94 -21.25 15.28
C ALA A 34 -33.32 -19.75 15.17
N GLY A 35 -33.73 -19.27 14.00
CA GLY A 35 -34.16 -17.87 13.79
C GLY A 35 -33.02 -16.84 13.61
N TYR A 36 -31.77 -17.28 13.54
CA TYR A 36 -30.61 -16.44 13.30
C TYR A 36 -30.28 -16.38 11.80
N HIS A 37 -30.64 -15.28 11.16
CA HIS A 37 -30.34 -15.00 9.76
C HIS A 37 -28.99 -14.28 9.65
N ILE A 38 -27.95 -14.98 9.22
CA ILE A 38 -26.57 -14.44 9.11
C ILE A 38 -26.50 -13.25 8.12
N GLU A 39 -27.42 -13.19 7.15
CA GLU A 39 -27.62 -12.05 6.24
C GLU A 39 -27.98 -10.74 6.97
N ASN A 40 -28.50 -10.81 8.20
CA ASN A 40 -28.85 -9.65 9.04
C ASN A 40 -27.72 -9.23 10.00
N LEU A 41 -26.58 -9.94 10.02
CA LEU A 41 -25.46 -9.68 10.92
C LEU A 41 -24.48 -8.60 10.40
N ILE A 42 -24.73 -8.04 9.21
CA ILE A 42 -23.99 -6.90 8.67
C ILE A 42 -24.99 -5.78 8.39
N LEU A 43 -25.32 -5.00 9.41
CA LEU A 43 -25.64 -3.56 9.35
C LEU A 43 -25.68 -3.01 10.78
N LEU A 44 -24.63 -2.28 11.16
CA LEU A 44 -24.64 -1.38 12.31
C LEU A 44 -25.71 -0.30 12.07
N GLY A 45 -26.79 -0.28 12.87
CA GLY A 45 -27.76 0.83 12.89
C GLY A 45 -29.24 0.50 13.15
N LEU A 46 -29.57 0.00 14.35
CA LEU A 46 -30.81 0.05 15.18
C LEU A 46 -32.24 0.25 14.57
N PRO A 47 -33.29 -0.30 15.24
CA PRO A 47 -34.20 0.59 15.99
C PRO A 47 -34.66 0.10 17.39
N LYS A 48 -35.20 1.07 18.15
CA LYS A 48 -35.57 1.10 19.58
C LYS A 48 -36.57 0.03 20.04
N GLN A 49 -36.36 -0.48 21.25
CA GLN A 49 -37.42 -0.99 22.12
C GLN A 49 -37.45 -0.21 23.44
N ASP A 50 -38.66 0.04 23.91
CA ASP A 50 -39.03 0.99 24.97
C ASP A 50 -38.44 0.65 26.34
N ILE A 51 -37.86 1.66 26.99
CA ILE A 51 -37.35 1.59 28.35
C ILE A 51 -38.49 2.00 29.30
N PRO A 52 -38.94 1.16 30.25
CA PRO A 52 -39.79 1.60 31.35
C PRO A 52 -38.98 2.44 32.34
N ASP A 53 -39.64 3.45 32.90
CA ASP A 53 -39.17 4.46 33.86
C ASP A 53 -38.26 3.91 34.99
N PRO A 54 -37.20 4.63 35.42
CA PRO A 54 -36.18 4.11 36.30
C PRO A 54 -36.59 4.28 37.77
N ALA A 55 -37.23 3.25 38.32
CA ALA A 55 -37.33 3.08 39.76
C ALA A 55 -37.04 1.62 40.12
N MET A 56 -36.01 1.42 40.96
CA MET A 56 -35.49 0.15 41.47
C MET A 56 -34.76 -0.76 40.47
N SER A 57 -33.47 -0.48 40.25
CA SER A 57 -32.50 -1.56 40.01
C SER A 57 -31.55 -1.63 41.21
N GLN A 58 -31.58 -2.75 41.92
CA GLN A 58 -30.53 -3.10 42.87
C GLN A 58 -29.20 -3.26 42.10
N PRO A 59 -28.05 -2.92 42.72
CA PRO A 59 -26.76 -3.12 42.06
C PRO A 59 -26.61 -4.60 41.69
N LEU A 60 -26.20 -4.85 40.45
CA LEU A 60 -25.92 -6.19 39.94
C LEU A 60 -24.85 -6.84 40.83
N ASP A 61 -25.25 -7.83 41.62
CA ASP A 61 -24.36 -8.52 42.54
C ASP A 61 -23.49 -9.53 41.78
N PHE A 62 -22.29 -9.10 41.41
CA PHE A 62 -21.28 -9.90 40.73
C PHE A 62 -20.82 -11.12 41.54
N GLN A 63 -21.03 -11.11 42.87
CA GLN A 63 -20.69 -12.24 43.72
C GLN A 63 -21.74 -13.35 43.53
N SER A 64 -23.03 -13.01 43.52
CA SER A 64 -24.09 -14.00 43.25
C SER A 64 -24.01 -14.60 41.84
N LEU A 65 -23.59 -13.81 40.84
CA LEU A 65 -23.35 -14.30 39.47
C LEU A 65 -22.15 -15.25 39.40
N LYS A 66 -21.07 -14.97 40.14
CA LYS A 66 -19.93 -15.89 40.25
C LYS A 66 -20.32 -17.17 40.98
N ASP A 67 -21.10 -17.08 42.05
CA ASP A 67 -21.53 -18.24 42.83
C ASP A 67 -22.53 -19.10 42.02
N GLN A 68 -23.43 -18.48 41.25
CA GLN A 68 -24.30 -19.17 40.29
C GLN A 68 -23.51 -19.81 39.14
N ALA A 69 -22.52 -19.11 38.57
CA ALA A 69 -21.67 -19.68 37.54
C ALA A 69 -20.83 -20.86 38.09
N MET A 70 -20.27 -20.74 39.29
CA MET A 70 -19.51 -21.82 39.94
C MET A 70 -20.39 -23.01 40.30
N LEU A 71 -21.65 -22.80 40.72
CA LEU A 71 -22.63 -23.87 40.92
C LEU A 71 -22.99 -24.59 39.61
N VAL A 72 -23.10 -23.85 38.51
CA VAL A 72 -23.34 -24.42 37.17
C VAL A 72 -22.11 -25.21 36.70
N PHE A 73 -20.90 -24.64 36.80
CA PHE A 73 -19.67 -25.31 36.37
C PHE A 73 -19.31 -26.54 37.21
N ASN A 74 -19.59 -26.55 38.52
CA ASN A 74 -19.33 -27.70 39.39
C ASN A 74 -20.36 -28.83 39.23
N ASN A 75 -21.54 -28.56 38.68
CA ASN A 75 -22.59 -29.56 38.44
C ASN A 75 -22.67 -30.04 36.98
N ILE A 76 -21.79 -29.57 36.09
CA ILE A 76 -21.68 -30.13 34.73
C ILE A 76 -20.83 -31.40 34.82
N ASP A 77 -21.47 -32.54 34.56
CA ASP A 77 -20.73 -33.77 34.33
C ASP A 77 -20.05 -33.69 32.95
N PHE A 78 -18.75 -33.40 32.96
CA PHE A 78 -17.94 -33.29 31.75
C PHE A 78 -17.79 -34.63 31.01
N HIS A 79 -18.19 -35.75 31.61
CA HIS A 79 -18.27 -37.06 30.95
C HIS A 79 -19.56 -37.27 30.16
N ALA A 80 -20.58 -36.42 30.34
CA ALA A 80 -21.89 -36.57 29.70
C ALA A 80 -22.49 -35.21 29.31
N VAL A 81 -21.76 -34.44 28.52
CA VAL A 81 -22.25 -33.14 28.04
C VAL A 81 -23.20 -33.36 26.86
N GLU A 82 -24.48 -33.04 27.05
CA GLU A 82 -25.47 -33.01 25.99
C GLU A 82 -25.25 -31.80 25.07
N ILE A 83 -24.82 -32.07 23.85
CA ILE A 83 -24.77 -31.06 22.80
C ILE A 83 -26.05 -31.22 21.97
N PRO A 84 -26.93 -30.19 21.93
CA PRO A 84 -28.18 -30.27 21.19
C PRO A 84 -27.95 -30.72 19.75
N TYR A 85 -28.74 -31.69 19.28
CA TYR A 85 -28.68 -32.29 17.93
C TYR A 85 -27.45 -33.16 17.61
N LEU A 86 -26.47 -33.26 18.51
CA LEU A 86 -25.27 -34.08 18.31
C LEU A 86 -25.18 -35.22 19.32
N GLY A 87 -25.91 -35.15 20.44
CA GLY A 87 -25.97 -36.21 21.45
C GLY A 87 -25.06 -35.93 22.64
N THR A 88 -24.91 -36.91 23.52
CA THR A 88 -24.05 -36.86 24.71
C THR A 88 -22.59 -37.15 24.34
N TYR A 89 -21.68 -36.27 24.74
CA TYR A 89 -20.25 -36.45 24.54
C TYR A 89 -19.48 -36.33 25.85
N ASP A 90 -18.48 -37.19 26.00
CA ASP A 90 -17.50 -37.10 27.07
C ASP A 90 -16.37 -36.13 26.67
N LEU A 91 -16.44 -34.91 27.18
CA LEU A 91 -15.44 -33.88 26.94
C LEU A 91 -14.09 -34.22 27.59
N VAL A 92 -14.08 -35.00 28.67
CA VAL A 92 -12.85 -35.48 29.32
C VAL A 92 -12.16 -36.51 28.43
N ALA A 93 -12.89 -37.46 27.86
CA ALA A 93 -12.35 -38.43 26.90
C ALA A 93 -11.85 -37.75 25.62
N ILE A 94 -12.54 -36.70 25.14
CA ILE A 94 -12.10 -35.93 23.98
C ILE A 94 -10.81 -35.18 24.30
N THR A 95 -10.75 -34.47 25.43
CA THR A 95 -9.57 -33.66 25.82
C THR A 95 -8.35 -34.50 26.20
N THR A 96 -8.55 -35.73 26.66
CA THR A 96 -7.46 -36.70 26.96
C THR A 96 -7.12 -37.60 25.77
N SER A 97 -7.89 -37.57 24.68
CA SER A 97 -7.59 -38.35 23.48
C SER A 97 -6.27 -37.92 22.84
N SER A 98 -5.50 -38.90 22.35
CA SER A 98 -4.23 -38.62 21.66
C SER A 98 -4.43 -37.71 20.44
N THR A 99 -5.57 -37.84 19.74
CA THR A 99 -5.91 -37.00 18.59
C THR A 99 -6.06 -35.53 18.99
N PHE A 100 -6.77 -35.23 20.08
CA PHE A 100 -6.98 -33.87 20.55
C PHE A 100 -5.69 -33.21 21.06
N ILE A 101 -4.85 -33.98 21.77
CA ILE A 101 -3.54 -33.50 22.25
C ILE A 101 -2.63 -33.17 21.05
N ILE A 102 -2.57 -34.05 20.05
CA ILE A 102 -1.75 -33.84 18.85
C ILE A 102 -2.26 -32.64 18.05
N THR A 103 -3.56 -32.54 17.80
CA THR A 103 -4.11 -31.40 17.03
C THR A 103 -3.94 -30.08 17.76
N SER A 104 -4.16 -30.04 19.07
CA SER A 104 -3.92 -28.85 19.90
C SER A 104 -2.45 -28.45 19.90
N ALA A 105 -1.53 -29.41 20.02
CA ALA A 105 -0.10 -29.16 19.93
C ALA A 105 0.31 -28.61 18.55
N VAL A 106 -0.26 -29.14 17.46
CA VAL A 106 -0.01 -28.63 16.10
C VAL A 106 -0.56 -27.21 15.92
N ILE A 107 -1.77 -26.92 16.42
CA ILE A 107 -2.36 -25.58 16.36
C ILE A 107 -1.53 -24.59 17.16
N LEU A 108 -1.09 -24.95 18.37
CA LEU A 108 -0.26 -24.10 19.21
C LEU A 108 1.13 -23.90 18.59
N ALA A 109 1.74 -24.95 18.06
CA ALA A 109 3.04 -24.86 17.39
C ALA A 109 2.97 -24.02 16.10
N THR A 110 1.91 -24.15 15.31
CA THR A 110 1.69 -23.32 14.11
C THR A 110 1.36 -21.87 14.46
N ALA A 111 0.56 -21.61 15.49
CA ALA A 111 0.29 -20.27 15.99
C ALA A 111 1.55 -19.62 16.60
N PHE A 112 2.36 -20.38 17.33
CA PHE A 112 3.65 -19.94 17.86
C PHE A 112 4.64 -19.65 16.73
N LEU A 113 4.76 -20.55 15.76
CA LEU A 113 5.61 -20.35 14.58
C LEU A 113 5.14 -19.14 13.77
N ALA A 114 3.84 -18.99 13.55
CA ALA A 114 3.27 -17.81 12.89
C ALA A 114 3.57 -16.54 13.69
N LYS A 115 3.43 -16.55 15.01
CA LYS A 115 3.76 -15.43 15.90
C LYS A 115 5.25 -15.10 15.85
N VAL A 116 6.14 -16.09 15.84
CA VAL A 116 7.60 -15.88 15.73
C VAL A 116 7.97 -15.36 14.34
N LEU A 117 7.36 -15.87 13.27
CA LEU A 117 7.55 -15.38 11.90
C LEU A 117 6.96 -13.97 11.66
N HIS A 118 5.95 -13.58 12.43
CA HIS A 118 5.32 -12.26 12.34
C HIS A 118 5.80 -11.27 13.42
N SER A 119 6.48 -11.73 14.48
CA SER A 119 7.08 -10.86 15.49
C SER A 119 8.31 -10.21 14.87
N GLY A 120 8.22 -8.92 14.59
CA GLY A 120 9.27 -8.14 13.94
C GLY A 120 8.82 -7.43 12.66
N ARG A 121 7.55 -7.55 12.26
CA ARG A 121 6.97 -6.66 11.24
C ARG A 121 6.37 -5.45 11.91
N THR A 122 7.03 -4.30 11.81
CA THR A 122 6.43 -3.03 12.23
C THR A 122 5.67 -2.39 11.07
N LYS A 123 4.80 -1.43 11.36
CA LYS A 123 4.32 -0.48 10.36
C LYS A 123 5.29 0.71 10.39
N PRO A 124 6.26 0.82 9.48
CA PRO A 124 7.30 1.84 9.64
C PRO A 124 6.73 3.24 9.50
N LEU A 125 5.74 3.45 8.63
CA LEU A 125 5.06 4.72 8.47
C LEU A 125 3.91 4.91 9.48
N ASP A 126 3.70 6.16 9.91
CA ASP A 126 2.54 6.61 10.69
C ASP A 126 2.04 7.96 10.14
N PRO A 127 0.77 8.10 9.74
CA PRO A 127 0.26 9.31 9.12
C PRO A 127 0.15 10.48 10.12
N ASN A 128 0.13 10.20 11.41
CA ASN A 128 -0.11 11.15 12.50
C ASN A 128 1.15 11.41 13.34
N ALA A 129 2.07 10.45 13.41
CA ALA A 129 3.31 10.58 14.18
C ALA A 129 4.55 10.74 13.28
N TRP A 130 5.52 11.52 13.76
CA TRP A 130 6.84 11.59 13.15
C TRP A 130 7.70 10.43 13.65
N LYS A 131 8.43 9.81 12.74
CA LYS A 131 9.40 8.73 13.02
C LYS A 131 10.74 9.08 12.41
N GLU A 132 11.80 8.51 12.96
CA GLU A 132 13.16 8.77 12.53
C GLU A 132 13.77 7.52 11.90
N PHE A 133 14.51 7.72 10.82
CA PHE A 133 15.17 6.65 10.06
C PHE A 133 16.62 7.04 9.80
N PRO A 134 17.61 6.23 10.19
CA PRO A 134 19.01 6.59 9.99
C PRO A 134 19.43 6.40 8.54
N LEU A 135 20.30 7.29 8.07
CA LEU A 135 20.91 7.22 6.74
C LEU A 135 21.93 6.10 6.71
N GLU A 136 21.67 5.07 5.90
CA GLU A 136 22.57 3.94 5.69
C GLU A 136 23.63 4.26 4.62
N LYS A 137 23.18 4.83 3.50
CA LYS A 137 24.02 4.99 2.31
C LYS A 137 23.62 6.23 1.52
N LYS A 138 24.63 6.88 0.94
CA LYS A 138 24.47 7.99 -0.01
C LYS A 138 25.15 7.63 -1.32
N ILE A 139 24.38 7.57 -2.40
CA ILE A 139 24.84 7.19 -3.74
C ILE A 139 24.73 8.42 -4.64
N LYS A 140 25.86 8.94 -5.12
CA LYS A 140 25.86 10.09 -6.03
C LYS A 140 25.34 9.66 -7.41
N VAL A 141 24.34 10.36 -7.93
CA VAL A 141 23.74 10.10 -9.26
C VAL A 141 24.25 11.13 -10.27
N SER A 142 24.22 12.41 -9.90
CA SER A 142 24.70 13.53 -10.73
C SER A 142 25.39 14.59 -9.86
N PRO A 143 25.94 15.69 -10.40
CA PRO A 143 26.62 16.71 -9.61
C PRO A 143 25.78 17.27 -8.45
N ASN A 144 24.46 17.37 -8.63
CA ASN A 144 23.53 17.90 -7.64
C ASN A 144 22.44 16.92 -7.22
N THR A 145 22.54 15.64 -7.57
CA THR A 145 21.52 14.63 -7.21
C THR A 145 22.17 13.39 -6.62
N ALA A 146 21.57 12.87 -5.55
CA ALA A 146 21.98 11.62 -4.92
C ALA A 146 20.76 10.82 -4.46
N ILE A 147 20.93 9.50 -4.37
CA ILE A 147 20.01 8.59 -3.69
C ILE A 147 20.47 8.47 -2.24
N TYR A 148 19.54 8.68 -1.32
CA TYR A 148 19.71 8.55 0.12
C TYR A 148 18.91 7.35 0.59
N ARG A 149 19.61 6.33 1.08
CA ARG A 149 19.04 5.08 1.59
C ARG A 149 18.92 5.16 3.09
N PHE A 150 17.72 4.96 3.61
CA PHE A 150 17.43 5.00 5.03
C PHE A 150 16.97 3.62 5.51
N THR A 151 17.48 3.14 6.66
CA THR A 151 17.10 1.82 7.18
C THR A 151 15.73 1.87 7.85
N LEU A 152 14.95 0.81 7.69
CA LEU A 152 13.73 0.55 8.46
C LEU A 152 14.07 -0.12 9.81
N PRO A 153 13.13 -0.17 10.78
CA PRO A 153 13.38 -0.75 12.10
C PRO A 153 13.87 -2.20 12.07
N HIS A 154 13.37 -2.99 11.11
CA HIS A 154 13.80 -4.37 10.90
C HIS A 154 14.14 -4.65 9.43
N VAL A 155 15.10 -5.56 9.21
CA VAL A 155 15.57 -5.97 7.87
C VAL A 155 14.49 -6.61 6.98
N GLN A 156 13.40 -7.10 7.58
CA GLN A 156 12.27 -7.69 6.86
C GLN A 156 11.08 -6.73 6.70
N ASP A 157 11.15 -5.54 7.30
CA ASP A 157 10.12 -4.52 7.15
C ASP A 157 10.07 -4.03 5.71
N VAL A 158 8.88 -3.62 5.30
CA VAL A 158 8.65 -2.86 4.06
C VAL A 158 8.13 -1.49 4.47
N LEU A 159 8.43 -0.44 3.70
CA LEU A 159 7.97 0.90 4.05
C LEU A 159 6.44 0.97 4.15
N GLY A 160 5.74 0.18 3.31
CA GLY A 160 4.27 0.08 3.32
C GLY A 160 3.61 1.37 2.83
N LEU A 161 4.24 2.02 1.84
CA LEU A 161 3.73 3.24 1.21
C LEU A 161 2.80 2.85 0.05
N PRO A 162 1.50 3.16 0.08
CA PRO A 162 0.61 2.88 -1.03
C PRO A 162 1.08 3.57 -2.32
N VAL A 163 1.01 2.86 -3.45
CA VAL A 163 1.55 3.34 -4.73
C VAL A 163 0.92 4.67 -5.14
N GLY A 164 1.78 5.66 -5.39
CA GLY A 164 1.39 7.02 -5.75
C GLY A 164 1.17 7.96 -4.56
N GLN A 165 1.33 7.47 -3.33
CA GLN A 165 1.48 8.32 -2.15
C GLN A 165 2.94 8.70 -1.93
N HIS A 166 3.16 9.63 -1.00
CA HIS A 166 4.47 10.14 -0.65
C HIS A 166 4.63 10.26 0.87
N ILE A 167 5.83 10.62 1.32
CA ILE A 167 6.13 10.90 2.71
C ILE A 167 6.44 12.39 2.91
N SER A 168 6.17 12.90 4.11
CA SER A 168 6.63 14.21 4.56
C SER A 168 7.97 14.05 5.27
N VAL A 169 8.99 14.79 4.85
CA VAL A 169 10.27 14.92 5.54
C VAL A 169 10.32 16.26 6.24
N SER A 170 10.74 16.29 7.50
CA SER A 170 10.94 17.53 8.27
C SER A 170 12.35 17.68 8.81
N ALA A 171 12.76 18.93 8.97
CA ALA A 171 13.97 19.31 9.67
C ALA A 171 13.78 20.66 10.36
N GLU A 172 14.47 20.86 11.47
CA GLU A 172 14.59 22.17 12.09
C GLU A 172 15.74 22.95 11.44
N ILE A 173 15.43 24.09 10.84
CA ILE A 173 16.38 24.94 10.13
C ILE A 173 16.19 26.36 10.64
N ASN A 174 17.22 26.93 11.27
CA ASN A 174 17.20 28.27 11.86
C ASN A 174 16.02 28.48 12.85
N GLY A 175 15.79 27.50 13.74
CA GLY A 175 14.71 27.54 14.75
C GLY A 175 13.30 27.36 14.18
N LYS A 176 13.15 26.98 12.90
CA LYS A 176 11.86 26.74 12.26
C LYS A 176 11.77 25.30 11.76
N ILE A 177 10.66 24.63 12.04
CA ILE A 177 10.36 23.31 11.49
C ILE A 177 9.88 23.49 10.05
N ILE A 178 10.67 23.01 9.10
CA ILE A 178 10.35 23.03 7.67
C ILE A 178 9.95 21.61 7.27
N THR A 179 8.92 21.48 6.44
CA THR A 179 8.46 20.19 5.91
C THR A 179 8.39 20.21 4.39
N ARG A 180 8.80 19.12 3.73
CA ARG A 180 8.68 18.92 2.28
C ARG A 180 8.25 17.49 1.96
N SER A 181 7.54 17.33 0.85
CA SER A 181 7.13 16.03 0.34
C SER A 181 8.25 15.37 -0.46
N TYR A 182 8.44 14.08 -0.26
CA TYR A 182 9.33 13.23 -1.04
C TYR A 182 8.64 11.91 -1.36
N THR A 183 8.79 11.42 -2.58
CA THR A 183 8.29 10.12 -2.99
C THR A 183 9.47 9.14 -3.05
N PRO A 184 9.50 8.11 -2.19
CA PRO A 184 10.49 7.04 -2.28
C PRO A 184 10.47 6.36 -3.65
N ILE A 185 11.64 5.97 -4.15
CA ILE A 185 11.77 5.23 -5.42
C ILE A 185 11.87 3.71 -5.22
N SER A 186 12.09 3.28 -3.98
CA SER A 186 12.02 1.88 -3.55
C SER A 186 10.57 1.40 -3.51
N ASN A 187 10.37 0.09 -3.64
CA ASN A 187 9.07 -0.58 -3.57
C ASN A 187 9.01 -1.59 -2.41
N ASP A 188 7.89 -2.31 -2.28
CA ASP A 188 7.69 -3.27 -1.16
C ASP A 188 8.55 -4.56 -1.28
N ASP A 189 9.27 -4.76 -2.38
CA ASP A 189 10.27 -5.83 -2.51
C ASP A 189 11.62 -5.41 -1.88
N ASP A 190 11.87 -4.10 -1.76
CA ASP A 190 13.05 -3.51 -1.13
C ASP A 190 12.91 -3.55 0.40
N ARG A 191 13.18 -4.71 0.99
CA ARG A 191 13.05 -4.90 2.43
C ARG A 191 14.16 -4.18 3.21
N GLY A 192 13.82 -3.75 4.42
CA GLY A 192 14.74 -3.20 5.40
C GLY A 192 15.19 -1.78 5.15
N HIS A 193 14.80 -1.14 4.04
CA HIS A 193 15.20 0.23 3.73
C HIS A 193 14.18 0.95 2.83
N PHE A 194 14.38 2.25 2.63
CA PHE A 194 13.76 2.99 1.55
C PHE A 194 14.72 4.03 0.96
N ASP A 195 14.55 4.32 -0.33
CA ASP A 195 15.44 5.18 -1.08
C ASP A 195 14.74 6.48 -1.51
N LEU A 196 15.36 7.62 -1.20
CA LEU A 196 14.94 8.94 -1.68
C LEU A 196 15.96 9.47 -2.70
N ILE A 197 15.52 9.73 -3.93
CA ILE A 197 16.32 10.49 -4.90
C ILE A 197 16.06 11.99 -4.70
N ILE A 198 17.11 12.73 -4.33
CA ILE A 198 16.99 14.14 -3.96
C ILE A 198 17.99 14.97 -4.73
N LYS A 199 17.46 15.93 -5.50
CA LYS A 199 18.24 17.02 -6.10
C LYS A 199 18.46 18.12 -5.08
N THR A 200 19.72 18.41 -4.77
CA THR A 200 20.15 19.45 -3.87
C THR A 200 20.13 20.80 -4.58
N TYR A 201 19.49 21.78 -3.94
CA TYR A 201 19.46 23.16 -4.40
C TYR A 201 20.22 24.01 -3.38
N GLU A 202 21.08 24.91 -3.84
CA GLU A 202 21.92 25.74 -2.96
C GLU A 202 21.12 26.58 -1.97
N LYS A 203 19.99 27.14 -2.46
CA LYS A 203 18.98 27.88 -1.69
C LYS A 203 17.83 26.98 -1.18
N GLY A 204 17.97 25.67 -1.31
CA GLY A 204 16.99 24.69 -0.84
C GLY A 204 17.09 24.51 0.67
N ASN A 205 15.94 24.33 1.33
CA ASN A 205 15.90 24.06 2.78
C ASN A 205 16.18 22.58 3.05
N ILE A 206 15.16 21.72 2.93
CA ILE A 206 15.28 20.29 3.24
C ILE A 206 16.26 19.57 2.32
N SER A 207 16.31 19.90 1.03
CA SER A 207 17.25 19.25 0.10
C SER A 207 18.72 19.51 0.44
N LYS A 208 19.04 20.71 0.95
CA LYS A 208 20.38 21.03 1.47
C LYS A 208 20.63 20.34 2.80
N HIS A 209 19.65 20.36 3.71
CA HIS A 209 19.75 19.67 4.99
C HIS A 209 20.06 18.17 4.80
N VAL A 210 19.28 17.47 3.97
CA VAL A 210 19.50 16.05 3.66
C VAL A 210 20.87 15.81 3.00
N SER A 211 21.34 16.75 2.16
CA SER A 211 22.66 16.62 1.54
C SER A 211 23.84 16.65 2.50
N LEU A 212 23.63 17.27 3.68
CA LEU A 212 24.63 17.43 4.73
C LEU A 212 24.60 16.31 5.76
N LEU A 213 23.60 15.42 5.73
CA LEU A 213 23.53 14.25 6.61
C LEU A 213 24.75 13.35 6.39
N LYS A 214 25.29 12.87 7.49
CA LYS A 214 26.31 11.83 7.54
C LYS A 214 25.63 10.47 7.70
N ILE A 215 26.35 9.41 7.35
CA ILE A 215 25.89 8.04 7.59
C ILE A 215 25.64 7.86 9.09
N GLY A 216 24.47 7.31 9.44
CA GLY A 216 23.98 7.19 10.81
C GLY A 216 23.06 8.33 11.26
N ASP A 217 23.08 9.50 10.59
CA ASP A 217 22.18 10.60 10.95
C ASP A 217 20.73 10.27 10.55
N ASN A 218 19.76 10.76 11.33
CA ASN A 218 18.35 10.48 11.11
C ASN A 218 17.67 11.47 10.16
N VAL A 219 16.76 10.97 9.34
CA VAL A 219 15.71 11.76 8.69
C VAL A 219 14.40 11.61 9.45
N ARG A 220 13.69 12.72 9.67
CA ARG A 220 12.40 12.74 10.34
C ARG A 220 11.26 12.70 9.33
N VAL A 221 10.48 11.62 9.36
CA VAL A 221 9.48 11.24 8.36
C VAL A 221 8.10 11.07 8.96
N LYS A 222 7.05 11.45 8.23
CA LYS A 222 5.64 11.19 8.54
C LYS A 222 4.91 10.79 7.26
N GLY A 223 4.06 9.78 7.32
CA GLY A 223 3.37 9.27 6.12
C GLY A 223 2.54 8.02 6.39
N PRO A 224 1.79 7.52 5.41
CA PRO A 224 1.74 8.03 4.05
C PRO A 224 0.91 9.32 3.93
N LYS A 225 1.13 10.07 2.84
CA LYS A 225 0.42 11.31 2.47
C LYS A 225 0.11 11.32 0.97
N GLY A 226 -0.90 12.10 0.58
CA GLY A 226 -1.30 12.27 -0.81
C GLY A 226 -2.63 11.58 -1.14
N ASN A 227 -3.33 12.15 -2.12
CA ASN A 227 -4.67 11.72 -2.52
C ASN A 227 -4.66 10.68 -3.64
N PHE A 228 -3.53 10.52 -4.34
CA PHE A 228 -3.42 9.52 -5.39
C PHE A 228 -3.18 8.15 -4.79
N HIS A 229 -3.90 7.16 -5.32
CA HIS A 229 -3.74 5.77 -4.96
C HIS A 229 -3.92 4.95 -6.23
N TYR A 230 -2.84 4.36 -6.73
CA TYR A 230 -2.89 3.54 -7.91
C TYR A 230 -3.50 2.16 -7.59
N THR A 231 -4.45 1.75 -8.40
CA THR A 231 -5.00 0.39 -8.41
C THR A 231 -4.92 -0.16 -9.83
N PRO A 232 -4.73 -1.48 -10.02
CA PRO A 232 -4.65 -2.05 -11.35
C PRO A 232 -5.87 -1.73 -12.20
N ASN A 233 -5.65 -1.45 -13.49
CA ASN A 233 -6.71 -1.09 -14.43
C ASN A 233 -7.55 0.15 -14.03
N ILE A 234 -7.00 1.08 -13.24
CA ILE A 234 -7.70 2.33 -12.87
C ILE A 234 -8.17 3.13 -14.10
N VAL A 235 -7.42 3.06 -15.19
CA VAL A 235 -7.75 3.56 -16.53
C VAL A 235 -7.06 2.70 -17.59
N GLY A 236 -7.55 2.74 -18.84
CA GLY A 236 -6.91 2.09 -19.98
C GLY A 236 -5.52 2.65 -20.33
N HIS A 237 -5.34 3.98 -20.23
CA HIS A 237 -4.06 4.64 -20.51
C HIS A 237 -3.66 5.69 -19.45
N LEU A 238 -2.42 5.62 -18.97
CA LEU A 238 -1.80 6.64 -18.13
C LEU A 238 -0.82 7.49 -18.93
N SER A 239 -1.18 8.75 -19.13
CA SER A 239 -0.29 9.78 -19.62
C SER A 239 0.49 10.35 -18.43
N MET A 240 1.80 10.49 -18.54
CA MET A 240 2.65 11.06 -17.48
C MET A 240 3.53 12.16 -18.05
N ILE A 241 3.65 13.27 -17.34
CA ILE A 241 4.62 14.34 -17.65
C ILE A 241 5.46 14.58 -16.39
N ALA A 242 6.75 14.26 -16.47
CA ALA A 242 7.70 14.41 -15.37
C ALA A 242 8.79 15.42 -15.70
N GLY A 243 9.24 16.17 -14.69
CA GLY A 243 10.40 17.06 -14.80
C GLY A 243 11.41 16.82 -13.69
N GLY A 244 12.66 16.47 -14.04
CA GLY A 244 13.72 16.21 -13.06
C GLY A 244 13.32 15.16 -12.01
N THR A 245 13.32 15.53 -10.72
CA THR A 245 12.89 14.64 -9.62
C THR A 245 11.39 14.34 -9.59
N GLY A 246 10.60 14.95 -10.47
CA GLY A 246 9.20 14.57 -10.67
C GLY A 246 9.00 13.15 -11.21
N ILE A 247 10.08 12.46 -11.58
CA ILE A 247 10.05 11.04 -11.95
C ILE A 247 9.68 10.11 -10.78
N SER A 248 9.96 10.51 -9.52
CA SER A 248 9.77 9.63 -8.37
C SER A 248 8.34 9.10 -8.16
N PRO A 249 7.26 9.93 -8.23
CA PRO A 249 5.91 9.38 -8.22
C PRO A 249 5.57 8.57 -9.47
N MET A 250 6.15 8.91 -10.63
CA MET A 250 5.87 8.20 -11.87
C MET A 250 6.46 6.79 -11.84
N ILE A 251 7.71 6.63 -11.41
CA ILE A 251 8.38 5.32 -11.38
C ILE A 251 7.69 4.35 -10.40
N GLN A 252 7.10 4.83 -9.30
CA GLN A 252 6.27 3.99 -8.43
C GLN A 252 5.07 3.41 -9.19
N VAL A 253 4.34 4.26 -9.92
CA VAL A 253 3.14 3.84 -10.67
C VAL A 253 3.52 2.94 -11.84
N ILE A 254 4.58 3.29 -12.59
CA ILE A 254 5.09 2.52 -13.72
C ILE A 254 5.46 1.10 -13.26
N ARG A 255 6.31 0.98 -12.24
CA ARG A 255 6.74 -0.33 -11.71
C ARG A 255 5.55 -1.16 -11.22
N ALA A 256 4.59 -0.54 -10.53
CA ALA A 256 3.41 -1.24 -10.04
C ALA A 256 2.52 -1.79 -11.17
N ALA A 257 2.28 -0.97 -12.21
CA ALA A 257 1.46 -1.35 -13.37
C ALA A 257 2.13 -2.45 -14.20
N LEU A 258 3.43 -2.32 -14.47
CA LEU A 258 4.16 -3.25 -15.34
C LEU A 258 4.44 -4.61 -14.68
N ARG A 259 4.65 -4.62 -13.35
CA ARG A 259 4.88 -5.86 -12.59
C ARG A 259 3.63 -6.75 -12.48
N ASN A 260 2.42 -6.18 -12.59
CA ASN A 260 1.18 -6.94 -12.44
C ASN A 260 0.72 -7.53 -13.80
N PRO A 261 0.71 -8.86 -13.97
CA PRO A 261 0.32 -9.50 -15.23
C PRO A 261 -1.18 -9.34 -15.57
N PHE A 262 -2.02 -9.00 -14.59
CA PHE A 262 -3.45 -8.75 -14.76
C PHE A 262 -3.79 -7.28 -14.99
N ASP A 263 -2.79 -6.41 -14.89
CA ASP A 263 -2.95 -5.02 -15.27
C ASP A 263 -2.91 -4.90 -16.80
N ARG A 264 -3.79 -4.11 -17.37
CA ARG A 264 -3.89 -3.81 -18.80
C ARG A 264 -3.60 -2.34 -19.08
N THR A 265 -3.37 -1.52 -18.05
CA THR A 265 -3.00 -0.12 -18.22
C THR A 265 -1.75 -0.01 -19.08
N THR A 266 -1.83 0.83 -20.12
CA THR A 266 -0.69 1.27 -20.93
C THR A 266 -0.21 2.64 -20.44
N ILE A 267 1.06 2.97 -20.65
CA ILE A 267 1.70 4.15 -20.07
C ILE A 267 2.53 4.87 -21.13
N THR A 268 2.34 6.18 -21.24
CA THR A 268 3.24 7.07 -21.99
C THR A 268 3.82 8.12 -21.05
N LEU A 269 5.15 8.20 -20.98
CA LEU A 269 5.88 9.17 -20.16
C LEU A 269 6.58 10.20 -21.05
N ILE A 270 6.23 11.47 -20.92
CA ILE A 270 7.08 12.59 -21.37
C ILE A 270 7.98 12.98 -20.20
N TYR A 271 9.30 12.79 -20.35
CA TYR A 271 10.26 13.09 -19.30
C TYR A 271 11.22 14.22 -19.70
N ALA A 272 11.12 15.35 -18.99
CA ALA A 272 11.83 16.57 -19.29
C ALA A 272 12.99 16.86 -18.33
N ASN A 273 14.18 17.12 -18.89
CA ASN A 273 15.39 17.43 -18.14
C ASN A 273 16.18 18.55 -18.84
N VAL A 274 17.17 19.14 -18.15
CA VAL A 274 17.97 20.22 -18.75
C VAL A 274 18.99 19.64 -19.71
N ASN A 275 19.88 18.77 -19.20
CA ASN A 275 20.89 18.07 -20.00
C ASN A 275 20.63 16.55 -19.98
N GLU A 276 21.33 15.79 -20.82
CA GLU A 276 21.18 14.34 -20.85
C GLU A 276 21.59 13.67 -19.52
N GLU A 277 22.66 14.15 -18.89
CA GLU A 277 23.15 13.66 -17.60
C GLU A 277 22.20 13.98 -16.42
N ASP A 278 21.19 14.83 -16.63
CA ASP A 278 20.15 15.09 -15.64
C ASP A 278 19.02 14.05 -15.68
N ILE A 279 18.98 13.14 -16.67
CA ILE A 279 17.94 12.11 -16.78
C ILE A 279 18.13 11.08 -15.67
N LEU A 280 17.30 11.16 -14.63
CA LEU A 280 17.39 10.27 -13.47
C LEU A 280 16.74 8.92 -13.80
N LEU A 281 17.36 7.84 -13.34
CA LEU A 281 16.89 6.47 -13.58
C LEU A 281 16.79 6.11 -15.08
N LYS A 282 17.66 6.69 -15.92
CA LYS A 282 17.63 6.46 -17.39
C LYS A 282 17.71 4.98 -17.73
N ASP A 283 18.71 4.28 -17.23
CA ASP A 283 18.93 2.86 -17.52
C ASP A 283 17.75 1.99 -17.06
N ASP A 284 17.26 2.20 -15.82
CA ASP A 284 16.08 1.50 -15.29
C ASP A 284 14.83 1.73 -16.16
N LEU A 285 14.65 2.96 -16.66
CA LEU A 285 13.50 3.35 -17.48
C LEU A 285 13.58 2.74 -18.88
N GLU A 286 14.76 2.74 -19.50
CA GLU A 286 15.00 2.12 -20.81
C GLU A 286 14.83 0.60 -20.73
N GLU A 287 15.35 -0.05 -19.68
CA GLU A 287 15.13 -1.49 -19.45
C GLU A 287 13.63 -1.81 -19.30
N LEU A 288 12.89 -1.02 -18.53
CA LEU A 288 11.44 -1.20 -18.39
C LEU A 288 10.71 -1.02 -19.73
N GLN A 289 11.15 -0.09 -20.58
CA GLN A 289 10.57 0.09 -21.90
C GLN A 289 10.86 -1.10 -22.81
N ASP A 290 12.10 -1.60 -22.82
CA ASP A 290 12.50 -2.72 -23.68
C ASP A 290 11.78 -4.01 -23.31
N VAL A 291 11.62 -4.28 -22.01
CA VAL A 291 10.90 -5.47 -21.52
C VAL A 291 9.38 -5.35 -21.73
N HIS A 292 8.83 -4.12 -21.75
CA HIS A 292 7.40 -3.87 -21.81
C HIS A 292 7.00 -2.94 -22.97
N GLU A 293 7.61 -3.10 -24.14
CA GLU A 293 7.47 -2.19 -25.30
C GLU A 293 6.01 -1.93 -25.73
N GLN A 294 5.13 -2.92 -25.53
CA GLN A 294 3.71 -2.82 -25.89
C GLN A 294 2.88 -2.02 -24.87
N LYS A 295 3.41 -1.84 -23.66
CA LYS A 295 2.71 -1.21 -22.53
C LYS A 295 3.35 0.09 -22.07
N PHE A 296 4.64 0.30 -22.30
CA PHE A 296 5.35 1.46 -21.80
C PHE A 296 6.14 2.14 -22.90
N LYS A 297 5.94 3.45 -23.04
CA LYS A 297 6.66 4.31 -23.98
C LYS A 297 7.19 5.54 -23.27
N ILE A 298 8.41 5.94 -23.61
CA ILE A 298 9.07 7.12 -23.07
C ILE A 298 9.42 8.09 -24.20
N ILE A 299 9.19 9.37 -23.94
CA ILE A 299 9.61 10.48 -24.79
C ILE A 299 10.44 11.42 -23.94
N TYR A 300 11.74 11.47 -24.21
CA TYR A 300 12.64 12.39 -23.54
C TYR A 300 12.60 13.77 -24.20
N VAL A 301 12.63 14.83 -23.38
CA VAL A 301 12.69 16.23 -23.82
C VAL A 301 13.83 16.93 -23.09
N LEU A 302 14.77 17.52 -23.83
CA LEU A 302 15.95 18.17 -23.25
C LEU A 302 16.04 19.65 -23.63
N ASN A 303 16.40 20.51 -22.67
CA ASN A 303 16.72 21.90 -22.97
C ASN A 303 18.02 22.03 -23.76
N ASN A 304 19.04 21.26 -23.37
CA ASN A 304 20.39 21.28 -23.92
C ASN A 304 20.73 19.87 -24.45
N PRO A 305 20.16 19.46 -25.61
CA PRO A 305 20.39 18.12 -26.14
C PRO A 305 21.82 17.94 -26.67
N PRO A 306 22.41 16.73 -26.58
CA PRO A 306 23.67 16.41 -27.24
C PRO A 306 23.51 16.38 -28.78
N PRO A 307 24.61 16.48 -29.55
CA PRO A 307 24.57 16.28 -31.00
C PRO A 307 23.93 14.94 -31.38
N GLY A 308 23.01 14.95 -32.34
CA GLY A 308 22.31 13.74 -32.80
C GLY A 308 21.10 13.32 -31.97
N TRP A 309 20.68 14.13 -30.99
CA TRP A 309 19.47 13.89 -30.20
C TRP A 309 18.21 13.77 -31.08
N LYS A 310 17.41 12.73 -30.82
CA LYS A 310 16.18 12.42 -31.57
C LYS A 310 14.90 12.69 -30.77
N GLY A 311 15.02 13.03 -29.49
CA GLY A 311 13.88 13.36 -28.63
C GLY A 311 13.42 14.81 -28.81
N GLY A 312 12.50 15.24 -27.94
CA GLY A 312 12.04 16.63 -27.92
C GLY A 312 13.15 17.59 -27.48
N VAL A 313 13.05 18.84 -27.94
CA VAL A 313 14.04 19.91 -27.65
C VAL A 313 13.34 21.10 -27.00
N GLY A 314 13.99 21.68 -25.99
CA GLY A 314 13.47 22.81 -25.23
C GLY A 314 12.55 22.39 -24.10
N PHE A 315 11.45 23.13 -23.92
CA PHE A 315 10.42 22.79 -22.93
C PHE A 315 9.40 21.80 -23.51
N VAL A 316 8.62 21.15 -22.65
CA VAL A 316 7.45 20.39 -23.10
C VAL A 316 6.46 21.37 -23.75
N THR A 317 6.12 21.14 -25.01
CA THR A 317 5.21 21.99 -25.79
C THR A 317 3.84 21.33 -25.90
N LYS A 318 2.85 22.09 -26.40
CA LYS A 318 1.53 21.55 -26.70
C LYS A 318 1.55 20.51 -27.83
N GLU A 319 2.50 20.62 -28.75
CA GLU A 319 2.72 19.65 -29.82
C GLU A 319 3.17 18.31 -29.25
N HIS A 320 4.15 18.30 -28.34
CA HIS A 320 4.57 17.07 -27.65
C HIS A 320 3.41 16.39 -26.92
N ILE A 321 2.57 17.17 -26.23
CA ILE A 321 1.38 16.65 -25.52
C ILE A 321 0.39 16.06 -26.52
N LYS A 322 0.01 16.82 -27.55
CA LYS A 322 -1.01 16.43 -28.53
C LYS A 322 -0.59 15.19 -29.35
N GLU A 323 0.70 15.07 -29.67
CA GLU A 323 1.22 13.97 -30.47
C GLU A 323 1.28 12.65 -29.70
N HIS A 324 1.62 12.71 -28.40
CA HIS A 324 1.95 11.51 -27.64
C HIS A 324 0.92 11.12 -26.59
N LEU A 325 0.14 12.07 -26.07
CA LEU A 325 -0.75 11.84 -24.95
C LEU A 325 -2.21 11.90 -25.43
N PRO A 326 -3.02 10.86 -25.22
CA PRO A 326 -4.45 10.93 -25.54
C PRO A 326 -5.16 11.96 -24.64
N ASN A 327 -6.18 12.62 -25.18
CA ASN A 327 -6.97 13.60 -24.42
C ASN A 327 -7.88 12.88 -23.39
N PRO A 328 -7.71 13.11 -22.08
CA PRO A 328 -8.54 12.48 -21.04
C PRO A 328 -10.03 12.87 -21.08
N ALA A 329 -10.40 13.92 -21.81
CA ALA A 329 -11.79 14.30 -22.02
C ALA A 329 -12.54 13.35 -22.98
N THR A 330 -11.83 12.72 -23.92
CA THR A 330 -12.42 11.93 -25.01
C THR A 330 -11.97 10.48 -25.05
N SER A 331 -11.08 10.08 -24.14
CA SER A 331 -10.51 8.73 -24.06
C SER A 331 -10.55 8.19 -22.64
N ASP A 332 -10.45 6.87 -22.50
CA ASP A 332 -10.22 6.23 -21.20
C ASP A 332 -8.76 6.39 -20.78
N SER A 333 -8.40 7.63 -20.45
CA SER A 333 -7.07 7.98 -19.99
C SER A 333 -7.09 8.93 -18.80
N LYS A 334 -5.96 9.01 -18.12
CA LYS A 334 -5.67 9.98 -17.06
C LYS A 334 -4.27 10.53 -17.26
N LEU A 335 -4.12 11.84 -17.01
CA LEU A 335 -2.84 12.52 -17.08
C LEU A 335 -2.28 12.79 -15.68
N LEU A 336 -1.05 12.38 -15.42
CA LEU A 336 -0.31 12.65 -14.20
C LEU A 336 0.81 13.65 -14.47
N ILE A 337 0.98 14.66 -13.60
CA ILE A 337 2.00 15.69 -13.77
C ILE A 337 2.78 15.85 -12.47
N CYS A 338 4.12 15.82 -12.56
CA CYS A 338 4.99 16.17 -11.43
C CYS A 338 6.28 16.83 -11.94
N GLY A 339 6.65 17.97 -11.36
CA GLY A 339 7.86 18.68 -11.75
C GLY A 339 7.97 20.04 -11.08
N PRO A 340 8.96 20.87 -11.48
CA PRO A 340 9.13 22.21 -10.95
C PRO A 340 7.88 23.08 -11.16
N PRO A 341 7.56 24.01 -10.24
CA PRO A 341 6.38 24.86 -10.37
C PRO A 341 6.23 25.59 -11.72
N PRO A 342 7.30 26.15 -12.33
CA PRO A 342 7.20 26.77 -13.66
C PRO A 342 6.73 25.80 -14.75
N MET A 343 7.21 24.55 -14.70
CA MET A 343 6.79 23.51 -15.63
C MET A 343 5.32 23.17 -15.43
N VAL A 344 4.87 22.96 -14.19
CA VAL A 344 3.46 22.66 -13.90
C VAL A 344 2.54 23.79 -14.38
N THR A 345 2.92 25.05 -14.15
CA THR A 345 2.16 26.22 -14.64
C THR A 345 2.09 26.24 -16.17
N ALA A 346 3.19 25.97 -16.86
CA ALA A 346 3.20 25.90 -18.33
C ALA A 346 2.32 24.75 -18.84
N MET A 347 2.33 23.58 -18.17
CA MET A 347 1.48 22.45 -18.55
C MET A 347 0.00 22.79 -18.40
N LYS A 348 -0.39 23.47 -17.32
CA LYS A 348 -1.78 23.91 -17.14
C LYS A 348 -2.26 24.78 -18.31
N LYS A 349 -1.43 25.74 -18.74
CA LYS A 349 -1.73 26.60 -19.89
C LYS A 349 -1.84 25.80 -21.20
N ASN A 350 -0.89 24.90 -21.46
CA ASN A 350 -0.91 24.06 -22.67
C ASN A 350 -2.16 23.16 -22.72
N LEU A 351 -2.57 22.60 -21.58
CA LEU A 351 -3.77 21.76 -21.50
C LEU A 351 -5.06 22.55 -21.77
N GLU A 352 -5.16 23.78 -21.26
CA GLU A 352 -6.28 24.68 -21.55
C GLU A 352 -6.38 24.99 -23.04
N GLU A 353 -5.26 25.36 -23.69
CA GLU A 353 -5.21 25.62 -25.14
C GLU A 353 -5.58 24.39 -25.98
N LEU A 354 -5.25 23.18 -25.50
CA LEU A 354 -5.54 21.91 -26.17
C LEU A 354 -6.95 21.36 -25.86
N THR A 355 -7.75 22.08 -25.07
CA THR A 355 -9.07 21.64 -24.57
C THR A 355 -9.04 20.31 -23.81
N TYR A 356 -7.98 20.09 -23.03
CA TYR A 356 -7.87 18.99 -22.07
C TYR A 356 -8.53 19.41 -20.75
N PRO A 357 -8.93 18.47 -19.88
CA PRO A 357 -9.43 18.82 -18.57
C PRO A 357 -8.38 19.59 -17.77
N VAL A 358 -8.74 20.75 -17.21
CA VAL A 358 -7.83 21.56 -16.41
C VAL A 358 -7.71 20.95 -15.01
N PRO A 359 -6.49 20.79 -14.46
CA PRO A 359 -6.32 20.24 -13.12
C PRO A 359 -6.84 21.18 -12.04
N ASN A 360 -7.49 20.60 -11.02
CA ASN A 360 -7.92 21.30 -9.83
C ASN A 360 -6.73 21.86 -9.02
N THR A 361 -6.98 22.86 -8.18
CA THR A 361 -5.98 23.41 -7.24
C THR A 361 -5.40 22.34 -6.34
N ILE A 362 -6.26 21.43 -5.85
CA ILE A 362 -5.88 20.24 -5.10
C ILE A 362 -6.40 19.05 -5.89
N SER A 363 -5.50 18.22 -6.39
CA SER A 363 -5.88 17.06 -7.19
C SER A 363 -6.54 15.98 -6.32
N LYS A 364 -7.63 15.41 -6.84
CA LYS A 364 -8.38 14.30 -6.26
C LYS A 364 -8.25 13.07 -7.15
N LEU A 365 -8.46 11.89 -6.56
CA LEU A 365 -8.28 10.62 -7.29
C LEU A 365 -9.13 10.51 -8.56
N HIS A 366 -10.36 11.05 -8.56
CA HIS A 366 -11.25 11.00 -9.73
C HIS A 366 -10.91 12.03 -10.83
N ASP A 367 -10.00 12.97 -10.56
CA ASP A 367 -9.66 14.02 -11.54
C ASP A 367 -8.96 13.41 -12.75
N LYS A 368 -9.39 13.77 -13.96
CA LYS A 368 -8.77 13.28 -15.21
C LYS A 368 -7.33 13.77 -15.40
N VAL A 369 -6.98 14.90 -14.79
CA VAL A 369 -5.61 15.40 -14.68
C VAL A 369 -5.25 15.53 -13.20
N PHE A 370 -4.20 14.83 -12.78
CA PHE A 370 -3.71 14.82 -11.41
C PHE A 370 -2.31 15.44 -11.36
N VAL A 371 -2.14 16.47 -10.54
CA VAL A 371 -0.85 17.10 -10.25
C VAL A 371 -0.42 16.67 -8.85
N PHE A 372 0.77 16.06 -8.76
CA PHE A 372 1.34 15.55 -7.50
C PHE A 372 1.79 16.64 -6.53
#